data_AF-A0A6M1YM81-F1
#
_entry.id   AF-A0A6M1YM81-F1
#
_cell.length_a   1.000
_cell.length_b   1.000
_cell.length_c   1.000
_cell.angle_alpha   90.00
_cell.angle_beta   90.00
_cell.angle_gamma   90.00
#
_symmetry.space_group_name_H-M   'P 1'
#
loop_
_entity.id
_entity.type
_entity.pdbx_description
1 polymer ?
#
loop_
_entity_poly.entity_id
_entity_poly.type
_entity_poly.pdbx_seq_one_letter_code
_entity_poly.pdbx_strand_id
1 'polypeptide(L)'
;EQSFFLLVHISYLQAFADVNKRTARLSANISLIKDNLVPLAFRDVGVQDYMSAIIAIYELQDIRPLIDLYVYSYLRTCAAYDSTIKSLGFDEVRVRFRYKRREIVREIIINGFAGVQLEEYIQSEVIKQNIPKEIKKRFIEDILEDLEQINESRIAGLGISPDQLTKWLKLRSKN
;
A
#
# COMPACT_ATOMS: atom_id res chain seq x y z
N GLU A 1 -0.51 -14.69 0.47
CA GLU A 1 -0.61 -15.80 -0.51
C GLU A 1 -0.53 -15.33 -1.97
N GLN A 2 -1.36 -14.37 -2.39
CA GLN A 2 -1.43 -13.88 -3.80
C GLN A 2 -0.07 -13.54 -4.44
N SER A 3 0.85 -12.94 -3.67
CA SER A 3 2.20 -12.60 -4.16
C SER A 3 2.97 -13.82 -4.66
N PHE A 4 3.07 -14.84 -3.80
CA PHE A 4 3.78 -16.08 -4.13
C PHE A 4 3.05 -16.86 -5.22
N PHE A 5 1.71 -16.88 -5.19
CA PHE A 5 0.90 -17.48 -6.24
C PHE A 5 1.25 -16.93 -7.62
N LEU A 6 1.27 -15.60 -7.78
CA LEU A 6 1.63 -14.95 -9.05
C LEU A 6 3.07 -15.25 -9.47
N LEU A 7 4.01 -15.28 -8.51
CA LEU A 7 5.40 -15.58 -8.79
C LEU A 7 5.57 -16.98 -9.40
N VAL A 8 4.94 -18.01 -8.81
CA VAL A 8 5.04 -19.39 -9.27
C VAL A 8 4.36 -19.55 -10.62
N HIS A 9 3.10 -19.15 -10.74
CA HIS A 9 2.28 -19.49 -11.91
C HIS A 9 2.70 -18.70 -13.16
N ILE A 10 3.10 -17.43 -13.02
CA ILE A 10 3.62 -16.66 -14.17
C ILE A 10 4.98 -17.19 -14.60
N SER A 11 5.82 -17.62 -13.65
CA SER A 11 7.08 -18.29 -14.00
C SER A 11 6.81 -19.59 -14.76
N TYR A 12 5.87 -20.40 -14.28
CA TYR A 12 5.53 -21.70 -14.88
C TYR A 12 4.89 -21.59 -16.28
N LEU A 13 3.91 -20.69 -16.45
CA LEU A 13 3.09 -20.60 -17.66
C LEU A 13 3.88 -20.19 -18.91
N GLN A 14 4.94 -19.38 -18.75
CA GLN A 14 5.73 -18.82 -19.85
C GLN A 14 4.89 -18.16 -20.96
N ALA A 15 3.91 -17.35 -20.57
CA ALA A 15 2.94 -16.75 -21.50
C ALA A 15 3.55 -15.77 -22.53
N PHE A 16 4.78 -15.28 -22.29
CA PHE A 16 5.44 -14.30 -23.14
C PHE A 16 6.63 -14.92 -23.88
N ALA A 17 6.97 -14.38 -25.05
CA ALA A 17 8.14 -14.82 -25.82
C ALA A 17 9.48 -14.57 -25.07
N ASP A 18 9.53 -13.52 -24.25
CA ASP A 18 10.65 -13.21 -23.36
C ASP A 18 10.13 -12.53 -22.08
N VAL A 19 11.01 -12.31 -21.09
CA VAL A 19 10.77 -11.48 -19.91
C VAL A 19 9.84 -12.13 -18.85
N ASN A 20 9.37 -13.36 -19.04
CA ASN A 20 8.51 -14.10 -18.09
C ASN A 20 9.01 -14.03 -16.63
N LYS A 21 10.31 -14.28 -16.39
CA LYS A 21 10.91 -14.24 -15.04
C LYS A 21 10.87 -12.85 -14.41
N ARG A 22 11.00 -11.79 -15.22
CA ARG A 22 10.91 -10.40 -14.74
C ARG A 22 9.44 -10.03 -14.48
N THR A 23 8.54 -10.43 -15.37
CA THR A 23 7.10 -10.24 -15.21
C THR A 23 6.61 -10.92 -13.95
N ALA A 24 6.96 -12.19 -13.71
CA ALA A 24 6.58 -12.92 -12.49
C ALA A 24 7.01 -12.20 -11.20
N ARG A 25 8.27 -11.74 -11.14
CA ARG A 25 8.79 -11.01 -9.97
C ARG A 25 8.10 -9.66 -9.76
N LEU A 26 7.81 -8.93 -10.83
CA LEU A 26 7.06 -7.66 -10.73
C LEU A 26 5.60 -7.89 -10.34
N SER A 27 4.95 -8.89 -10.92
CA SER A 27 3.56 -9.23 -10.63
C SER A 27 3.38 -9.70 -9.19
N ALA A 28 4.35 -10.42 -8.62
CA ALA A 28 4.34 -10.79 -7.21
C ALA A 28 4.20 -9.56 -6.28
N ASN A 29 4.75 -8.42 -6.67
CA ASN A 29 4.67 -7.17 -5.90
C ASN A 29 3.31 -6.47 -5.97
N ILE A 30 2.43 -6.80 -6.94
CA ILE A 30 1.12 -6.14 -7.08
C ILE A 30 0.30 -6.29 -5.81
N SER A 31 0.17 -7.53 -5.29
CA SER A 31 -0.59 -7.79 -4.06
C SER A 31 0.05 -7.15 -2.83
N LEU A 32 1.38 -7.21 -2.70
CA LEU A 32 2.10 -6.58 -1.59
C LEU A 32 1.88 -5.07 -1.56
N ILE A 33 2.02 -4.40 -2.70
CA ILE A 33 1.82 -2.95 -2.81
C ILE A 33 0.37 -2.58 -2.55
N LYS A 34 -0.59 -3.35 -3.08
CA LYS A 34 -2.02 -3.13 -2.86
C LYS A 34 -2.37 -3.14 -1.36
N ASP A 35 -1.74 -4.03 -0.60
CA ASP A 35 -1.94 -4.18 0.83
C ASP A 35 -0.95 -3.34 1.68
N ASN A 36 -0.25 -2.39 1.05
CA ASN A 36 0.72 -1.49 1.69
C ASN A 36 1.86 -2.22 2.43
N LEU A 37 2.27 -3.38 1.91
CA LEU A 37 3.40 -4.17 2.40
C LEU A 37 4.68 -3.83 1.64
N VAL A 38 5.83 -4.14 2.27
CA VAL A 38 7.15 -3.93 1.66
C VAL A 38 7.23 -4.71 0.34
N PRO A 39 7.66 -4.08 -0.78
CA PRO A 39 7.85 -4.79 -2.04
C PRO A 39 8.96 -5.84 -1.91
N LEU A 40 8.72 -7.05 -2.41
CA LEU A 40 9.71 -8.11 -2.50
C LEU A 40 10.83 -7.76 -3.49
N ALA A 41 12.08 -8.01 -3.06
CA ALA A 41 13.25 -7.90 -3.91
C ALA A 41 14.21 -9.08 -3.69
N PHE A 42 14.62 -9.74 -4.79
CA PHE A 42 15.57 -10.86 -4.77
C PHE A 42 17.03 -10.36 -4.81
N ARG A 43 17.38 -9.32 -4.03
CA ARG A 43 18.72 -8.71 -4.07
C ARG A 43 19.80 -9.61 -3.48
N ASP A 44 19.45 -10.36 -2.44
CA ASP A 44 20.37 -11.20 -1.68
C ASP A 44 20.32 -12.68 -2.12
N VAL A 45 19.65 -12.98 -3.23
CA VAL A 45 19.54 -14.35 -3.77
C VAL A 45 20.47 -14.49 -4.95
N GLY A 46 21.33 -15.52 -4.91
CA GLY A 46 22.20 -15.87 -6.01
C GLY A 46 21.42 -16.21 -7.27
N VAL A 47 21.94 -15.80 -8.42
CA VAL A 47 21.30 -16.09 -9.73
C VAL A 47 21.13 -17.60 -9.93
N GLN A 48 22.13 -18.39 -9.53
CA GLN A 48 22.10 -19.85 -9.66
C GLN A 48 21.08 -20.50 -8.71
N ASP A 49 20.95 -20.00 -7.48
CA ASP A 49 19.96 -20.50 -6.52
C ASP A 49 18.54 -20.26 -7.04
N TYR A 50 18.28 -19.03 -7.53
CA TYR A 50 17.00 -18.69 -8.12
C TYR A 50 16.70 -19.54 -9.37
N MET A 51 17.69 -19.72 -10.24
CA MET A 51 17.53 -20.58 -11.42
C MET A 51 17.22 -22.02 -11.04
N SER A 52 17.94 -22.58 -10.07
CA SER A 52 17.73 -23.94 -9.59
C SER A 52 16.34 -24.14 -9.00
N ALA A 53 15.86 -23.17 -8.21
CA ALA A 53 14.50 -23.20 -7.66
C ALA A 53 13.43 -23.15 -8.76
N ILE A 54 13.65 -22.36 -9.81
CA ILE A 54 12.73 -22.30 -10.95
C ILE A 54 12.74 -23.61 -11.76
N ILE A 55 13.91 -24.23 -11.95
CA ILE A 55 14.02 -25.55 -12.61
C ILE A 55 13.27 -26.63 -11.81
N ALA A 56 13.38 -26.62 -10.48
CA ALA A 56 12.63 -27.55 -9.63
C ALA A 56 11.11 -27.45 -9.84
N ILE A 57 10.60 -26.25 -10.08
CA ILE A 57 9.18 -26.06 -10.42
C ILE A 57 8.86 -26.65 -11.79
N TYR A 58 9.68 -26.39 -12.81
CA TYR A 58 9.42 -26.86 -14.16
C TYR A 58 9.51 -28.38 -14.30
N GLU A 59 10.53 -28.98 -13.73
CA GLU A 59 10.88 -30.38 -13.98
C GLU A 59 10.30 -31.33 -12.93
N LEU A 60 10.18 -30.86 -11.69
CA LEU A 60 9.82 -31.70 -10.55
C LEU A 60 8.46 -31.34 -9.94
N GLN A 61 7.81 -30.29 -10.45
CA GLN A 61 6.58 -29.72 -9.86
C GLN A 61 6.75 -29.36 -8.38
N ASP A 62 7.99 -29.05 -7.97
CA ASP A 62 8.33 -28.76 -6.58
C ASP A 62 8.54 -27.26 -6.36
N ILE A 63 7.62 -26.65 -5.63
CA ILE A 63 7.66 -25.23 -5.30
C ILE A 63 8.49 -24.91 -4.05
N ARG A 64 8.86 -25.91 -3.25
CA ARG A 64 9.52 -25.71 -1.94
C ARG A 64 10.82 -24.90 -2.05
N PRO A 65 11.73 -25.15 -3.02
CA PRO A 65 12.94 -24.35 -3.15
C PRO A 65 12.66 -22.86 -3.39
N LEU A 66 11.60 -22.54 -4.14
CA LEU A 66 11.23 -21.15 -4.39
C LEU A 66 10.55 -20.51 -3.17
N ILE A 67 9.82 -21.29 -2.35
CA ILE A 67 9.28 -20.82 -1.07
C ILE A 67 10.42 -20.35 -0.16
N ASP A 68 11.49 -21.16 -0.03
CA ASP A 68 12.62 -20.82 0.83
C ASP A 68 13.30 -19.52 0.37
N LEU A 69 13.55 -19.39 -0.93
CA LEU A 69 14.12 -18.16 -1.50
C LEU A 69 13.19 -16.95 -1.36
N TYR A 70 11.88 -17.14 -1.50
CA TYR A 70 10.88 -16.09 -1.33
C TYR A 70 10.90 -15.56 0.10
N VAL A 71 10.81 -16.45 1.10
CA VAL A 71 10.78 -16.07 2.52
C VAL A 71 12.10 -15.39 2.91
N TYR A 72 13.23 -15.98 2.52
CA TYR A 72 14.54 -15.41 2.77
C TYR A 72 14.67 -13.99 2.19
N SER A 73 14.30 -13.81 0.91
CA SER A 73 14.36 -12.50 0.24
C SER A 73 13.42 -11.48 0.90
N TYR A 74 12.22 -11.92 1.27
CA TYR A 74 11.21 -11.04 1.84
C TYR A 74 11.65 -10.48 3.20
N LEU A 75 12.11 -11.36 4.10
CA LEU A 75 12.58 -10.96 5.43
C LEU A 75 13.74 -9.95 5.34
N ARG A 76 14.70 -10.20 4.45
CA ARG A 76 15.82 -9.28 4.22
C ARG A 76 15.40 -7.95 3.61
N THR A 77 14.44 -7.99 2.70
CA THR A 77 13.89 -6.76 2.13
C THR A 77 13.20 -5.93 3.20
N CYS A 78 12.38 -6.53 4.06
CA CYS A 78 11.79 -5.84 5.21
C CYS A 78 12.86 -5.21 6.11
N ALA A 79 13.90 -5.97 6.48
CA ALA A 79 14.98 -5.46 7.33
C ALA A 79 15.72 -4.26 6.70
N ALA A 80 15.99 -4.31 5.40
CA ALA A 80 16.64 -3.21 4.67
C ALA A 80 15.73 -1.97 4.58
N TYR A 81 14.42 -2.16 4.47
CA TYR A 81 13.46 -1.05 4.50
C TYR A 81 13.40 -0.42 5.89
N ASP A 82 13.40 -1.20 6.96
CA ASP A 82 13.40 -0.70 8.34
C ASP A 82 14.62 0.19 8.63
N SER A 83 15.81 -0.20 8.17
CA SER A 83 17.02 0.62 8.32
C SER A 83 16.93 1.93 7.52
N THR A 84 16.33 1.87 6.33
CA THR A 84 16.23 3.02 5.42
C THR A 84 15.20 4.04 5.93
N ILE A 85 14.05 3.58 6.43
CA ILE A 85 13.00 4.43 7.01
C ILE A 85 13.55 5.25 8.18
N LYS A 86 14.36 4.64 9.06
CA LYS A 86 14.95 5.32 10.22
C LYS A 86 15.88 6.47 9.84
N SER A 87 16.55 6.42 8.68
CA SER A 87 17.49 7.46 8.25
C SER A 87 16.86 8.63 7.48
N LEU A 88 15.66 8.45 6.92
CA LEU A 88 15.06 9.41 5.97
C LEU A 88 14.10 10.42 6.62
N GLY A 89 13.86 10.36 7.94
CA GLY A 89 12.83 11.18 8.59
C GLY A 89 11.43 10.86 8.06
N PHE A 90 11.18 9.58 7.79
CA PHE A 90 9.94 9.08 7.19
C PHE A 90 8.73 9.28 8.12
N ASP A 91 7.65 9.84 7.58
CA ASP A 91 6.40 9.99 8.33
C ASP A 91 5.66 8.64 8.40
N GLU A 92 6.04 7.84 9.41
CA GLU A 92 5.46 6.53 9.66
C GLU A 92 3.95 6.59 9.87
N VAL A 93 3.47 7.63 10.57
CA VAL A 93 2.03 7.81 10.85
C VAL A 93 1.29 8.00 9.53
N ARG A 94 1.81 8.87 8.66
CA ARG A 94 1.17 9.17 7.37
C ARG A 94 1.05 7.94 6.47
N VAL A 95 2.04 7.05 6.49
CA VAL A 95 2.04 5.83 5.67
C VAL A 95 1.23 4.71 6.30
N ARG A 96 1.40 4.45 7.59
CA ARG A 96 0.70 3.37 8.31
C ARG A 96 -0.81 3.55 8.27
N PHE A 97 -1.30 4.77 8.37
CA PHE A 97 -2.74 5.07 8.39
C PHE A 97 -3.27 5.59 7.05
N ARG A 98 -2.53 5.41 5.95
CA ARG A 98 -2.91 5.90 4.61
C ARG A 98 -4.32 5.48 4.20
N TYR A 99 -4.68 4.19 4.36
CA TYR A 99 -6.00 3.69 3.99
C TYR A 99 -7.10 4.34 4.83
N LYS A 100 -6.96 4.33 6.16
CA LYS A 100 -7.93 4.93 7.08
C LYS A 100 -8.11 6.42 6.84
N ARG A 101 -7.02 7.16 6.62
CA ARG A 101 -7.07 8.59 6.29
C ARG A 101 -7.85 8.83 5.00
N ARG A 102 -7.58 8.04 3.95
CA ARG A 102 -8.30 8.13 2.67
C ARG A 102 -9.79 7.83 2.82
N GLU A 103 -10.15 6.86 3.66
CA GLU A 103 -11.54 6.53 3.98
C GLU A 103 -12.24 7.69 4.72
N ILE A 104 -11.60 8.26 5.75
CA ILE A 104 -12.13 9.42 6.48
C ILE A 104 -12.36 10.61 5.53
N VAL A 105 -11.37 10.94 4.70
CA VAL A 105 -11.48 12.02 3.70
C VAL A 105 -12.64 11.75 2.73
N ARG A 106 -12.80 10.50 2.29
CA ARG A 106 -13.90 10.10 1.43
C ARG A 106 -15.25 10.32 2.10
N GLU A 107 -15.43 9.86 3.32
CA GLU A 107 -16.69 9.98 4.04
C GLU A 107 -17.03 11.45 4.35
N ILE A 108 -16.04 12.28 4.68
CA ILE A 108 -16.25 13.72 4.86
C ILE A 108 -16.82 14.37 3.60
N ILE A 109 -16.25 14.05 2.44
CA ILE A 109 -16.67 14.64 1.16
C ILE A 109 -18.05 14.12 0.72
N ILE A 110 -18.31 12.82 0.86
CA ILE A 110 -19.59 12.22 0.45
C ILE A 110 -20.75 12.70 1.33
N ASN A 111 -20.54 12.76 2.65
CA ASN A 111 -21.57 13.16 3.60
C ASN A 111 -21.68 14.69 3.77
N GLY A 112 -20.79 15.47 3.17
CA GLY A 112 -20.89 16.92 3.19
C GLY A 112 -20.42 17.57 4.49
N PHE A 113 -19.63 16.89 5.33
CA PHE A 113 -19.24 17.40 6.65
C PHE A 113 -18.35 18.65 6.53
N ALA A 114 -18.74 19.73 7.20
CA ALA A 114 -18.01 21.01 7.22
C ALA A 114 -18.12 21.70 8.60
N GLY A 115 -17.15 22.57 8.91
CA GLY A 115 -17.09 23.28 10.19
C GLY A 115 -17.07 22.31 11.38
N VAL A 116 -17.95 22.54 12.37
CA VAL A 116 -18.04 21.74 13.60
C VAL A 116 -18.27 20.25 13.32
N GLN A 117 -19.10 19.92 12.33
CA GLN A 117 -19.42 18.52 11.98
C GLN A 117 -18.20 17.74 11.49
N LEU A 118 -17.29 18.44 10.79
CA LEU A 118 -16.04 17.83 10.32
C LEU A 118 -15.11 17.49 11.48
N GLU A 119 -14.97 18.40 12.44
CA GLU A 119 -14.14 18.19 13.62
C GLU A 119 -14.71 17.05 14.50
N GLU A 120 -16.02 17.04 14.74
CA GLU A 120 -16.70 15.98 15.49
C GLU A 120 -16.52 14.61 14.82
N TYR A 121 -16.67 14.54 13.49
CA TYR A 121 -16.46 13.30 12.75
C TYR A 121 -15.02 12.78 12.87
N ILE A 122 -14.02 13.64 12.66
CA ILE A 122 -12.60 13.25 12.80
C ILE A 122 -12.32 12.74 14.21
N GLN A 123 -12.81 13.43 15.25
CA GLN A 123 -12.62 12.98 16.63
C GLN A 123 -13.28 11.63 16.91
N SER A 124 -14.49 11.41 16.37
CA SER A 124 -15.20 10.13 16.52
C SER A 124 -14.41 8.97 15.89
N GLU A 125 -13.85 9.18 14.70
CA GLU A 125 -13.08 8.15 13.99
C GLU A 125 -11.73 7.88 14.67
N VAL A 126 -11.08 8.90 15.22
CA VAL A 126 -9.86 8.72 16.03
C VAL A 126 -10.11 7.81 17.24
N ILE A 127 -11.25 7.97 17.92
CA ILE A 127 -11.64 7.13 19.07
C ILE A 127 -11.94 5.71 18.60
N LYS A 128 -12.77 5.56 17.57
CA LYS A 128 -13.19 4.26 17.01
C LYS A 128 -12.00 3.42 16.52
N GLN A 129 -10.98 4.07 15.97
CA GLN A 129 -9.80 3.42 15.41
C GLN A 129 -8.70 3.13 16.44
N ASN A 130 -8.94 3.46 17.72
CA ASN A 130 -8.02 3.29 18.85
C ASN A 130 -6.61 3.84 18.57
N ILE A 131 -6.55 5.05 18.01
CA ILE A 131 -5.28 5.71 17.67
C ILE A 131 -4.56 6.13 18.97
N PRO A 132 -3.29 5.71 19.20
CA PRO A 132 -2.51 6.10 20.37
C PRO A 132 -2.43 7.63 20.55
N LYS A 133 -2.39 8.08 21.80
CA LYS A 133 -2.42 9.51 22.15
C LYS A 133 -1.23 10.27 21.56
N GLU A 134 -0.08 9.61 21.47
CA GLU A 134 1.18 10.15 20.99
C GLU A 134 1.11 10.53 19.50
N ILE A 135 0.37 9.75 18.70
CA ILE A 135 0.25 9.95 17.26
C ILE A 135 -1.05 10.64 16.84
N LYS A 136 -2.02 10.75 17.76
CA LYS A 136 -3.34 11.36 17.50
C LYS A 136 -3.22 12.74 16.86
N LYS A 137 -2.34 13.59 17.39
CA LYS A 137 -2.15 14.95 16.86
C LYS A 137 -1.67 14.93 15.41
N ARG A 138 -0.61 14.18 15.12
CA ARG A 138 -0.04 14.05 13.77
C ARG A 138 -1.04 13.46 12.78
N PHE A 139 -1.80 12.46 13.20
CA PHE A 139 -2.82 11.84 12.35
C PHE A 139 -3.95 12.80 11.95
N ILE A 140 -4.39 13.66 12.88
CA ILE A 140 -5.39 14.70 12.60
C ILE A 140 -4.80 15.75 11.64
N GLU A 141 -3.57 16.20 11.89
CA GLU A 141 -2.86 17.14 11.00
C GLU A 141 -2.78 16.60 9.57
N ASP A 142 -2.42 15.32 9.39
CA ASP A 142 -2.37 14.68 8.07
C ASP A 142 -3.74 14.68 7.35
N ILE A 143 -4.84 14.43 8.08
CA ILE A 143 -6.20 14.46 7.51
C ILE A 143 -6.53 15.88 7.04
N LEU A 144 -6.23 16.89 7.86
CA LEU A 144 -6.51 18.29 7.54
C LEU A 144 -5.68 18.76 6.34
N GLU A 145 -4.39 18.41 6.28
CA GLU A 145 -3.53 18.67 5.13
C GLU A 145 -4.08 18.00 3.85
N ASP A 146 -4.53 16.74 3.94
CA ASP A 146 -5.11 16.03 2.80
C ASP A 146 -6.41 16.70 2.32
N LEU A 147 -7.25 17.20 3.23
CA LEU A 147 -8.48 17.95 2.91
C LEU A 147 -8.20 19.36 2.39
N GLU A 148 -7.12 20.00 2.81
CA GLU A 148 -6.71 21.31 2.31
C GLU A 148 -6.18 21.21 0.88
N GLN A 149 -5.37 20.20 0.61
CA GLN A 149 -4.78 20.01 -0.71
C GLN A 149 -5.68 19.22 -1.68
N ILE A 150 -6.90 18.86 -1.29
CA ILE A 150 -7.81 18.05 -2.14
C ILE A 150 -8.23 18.82 -3.39
N ASN A 151 -8.17 18.15 -4.53
CA ASN A 151 -8.60 18.68 -5.83
C ASN A 151 -8.93 17.51 -6.77
N GLU A 152 -9.39 17.83 -7.98
CA GLU A 152 -9.78 16.81 -8.98
C GLU A 152 -8.65 15.84 -9.35
N SER A 153 -7.38 16.24 -9.28
CA SER A 153 -6.25 15.33 -9.56
C SER A 153 -5.94 14.40 -8.39
N ARG A 154 -6.38 14.73 -7.17
CA ARG A 154 -6.11 13.98 -5.93
C ARG A 154 -7.27 13.11 -5.44
N ILE A 155 -8.43 13.15 -6.10
CA ILE A 155 -9.54 12.23 -5.80
C ILE A 155 -9.36 10.83 -6.39
N ALA A 156 -8.35 10.63 -7.26
CA ALA A 156 -8.05 9.34 -7.87
C ALA A 156 -7.81 8.25 -6.82
N GLY A 157 -8.64 7.20 -6.86
CA GLY A 157 -8.59 6.07 -5.92
C GLY A 157 -9.27 6.32 -4.56
N LEU A 158 -9.91 7.49 -4.33
CA LEU A 158 -10.80 7.70 -3.19
C LEU A 158 -12.22 7.16 -3.44
N GLY A 159 -12.56 6.85 -4.70
CA GLY A 159 -13.91 6.42 -5.06
C GLY A 159 -14.95 7.55 -4.92
N ILE A 160 -14.54 8.78 -5.24
CA ILE A 160 -15.35 10.01 -5.19
C ILE A 160 -15.44 10.57 -6.61
N SER A 161 -16.62 11.06 -7.01
CA SER A 161 -16.79 11.74 -8.30
C SER A 161 -16.42 13.24 -8.22
N PRO A 162 -16.02 13.87 -9.34
CA PRO A 162 -15.77 15.31 -9.39
C PRO A 162 -16.97 16.16 -8.90
N ASP A 163 -18.20 15.70 -9.18
CA ASP A 163 -19.43 16.35 -8.72
C ASP A 163 -19.58 16.34 -7.20
N GLN A 164 -19.25 15.22 -6.54
CA GLN A 164 -19.28 15.11 -5.08
C GLN A 164 -18.27 16.07 -4.45
N LEU A 165 -17.05 16.13 -4.99
CA LEU A 165 -16.04 17.07 -4.54
C LEU A 165 -16.52 18.53 -4.69
N THR A 166 -17.06 18.87 -5.86
CA THR A 166 -17.53 20.24 -6.14
C THR A 166 -18.66 20.66 -5.21
N LYS A 167 -19.58 19.75 -4.89
CA LYS A 167 -20.65 19.99 -3.90
C LYS A 167 -20.07 20.29 -2.52
N TRP A 168 -19.12 19.47 -2.06
CA TRP A 168 -18.49 19.66 -0.76
C TRP A 168 -17.68 20.96 -0.68
N LEU A 169 -16.92 21.31 -1.71
CA LEU A 169 -16.16 22.58 -1.76
C LEU A 169 -17.06 23.81 -1.61
N LYS A 170 -18.25 23.79 -2.22
CA LYS A 170 -19.24 24.87 -2.10
C LYS A 170 -19.87 24.96 -0.70
N LEU A 171 -19.99 23.84 0.00
CA LEU A 171 -20.47 23.81 1.39
C LEU A 171 -19.40 24.34 2.33
N ARG A 172 -18.15 23.89 2.14
CA ARG A 172 -17.00 24.32 2.92
C ARG A 172 -16.74 25.83 2.79
N SER A 173 -16.96 26.43 1.63
CA SER A 173 -16.74 27.88 1.44
C SER A 173 -17.82 28.77 2.08
N LYS A 174 -18.92 28.19 2.55
CA LYS A 174 -20.05 28.93 3.16
C LYS A 174 -20.01 28.94 4.69
N ASN A 175 -19.23 28.06 5.29
CA ASN A 175 -19.00 27.95 6.73
C ASN A 175 -17.64 28.54 7.09
#